data_AF-A0A2P2IGS0-F1
#
_entry.id   AF-A0A2P2IGS0-F1
#
_cell.length_a   1.000
_cell.length_b   1.000
_cell.length_c   1.000
_cell.angle_alpha   90.00
_cell.angle_beta   90.00
_cell.angle_gamma   90.00
#
_symmetry.space_group_name_H-M   'P 1'
#
loop_
_entity.id
_entity.type
_entity.pdbx_description
1 polymer ?
#
loop_
_entity_poly.entity_id
_entity_poly.type
_entity_poly.pdbx_seq_one_letter_code
_entity_poly.pdbx_strand_id
1 'polypeptide(L)'
;DGHKDKLEVSKDQALTALHRCPTLLEVAGQTYFPASYMVGPQFPMRRYLDFIHGRLFPEPLPNTVVVGLQRGCLGLFFVALYQGASLWLKEEYLVSLQFQDMSFLSKCLYVGLWGKITLYKYNACWLITEGICILSG
;
A
#
# COMPACT_ATOMS: atom_id res chain seq x y z
N ASP A 1 1.72 -22.12 9.10
CA ASP A 1 3.04 -22.21 8.44
C ASP A 1 4.15 -22.65 9.41
N GLY A 2 4.22 -22.13 10.64
CA GLY A 2 5.26 -22.45 11.63
C GLY A 2 5.29 -23.88 12.20
N HIS A 3 4.45 -24.80 11.71
CA HIS A 3 4.40 -26.20 12.13
C HIS A 3 4.88 -27.18 11.04
N LYS A 4 5.34 -26.68 9.87
CA LYS A 4 5.90 -27.52 8.81
C LYS A 4 7.36 -27.84 9.09
N ASP A 5 7.81 -29.00 8.63
CA ASP A 5 9.20 -29.43 8.76
C ASP A 5 10.13 -28.49 7.98
N LYS A 6 11.27 -28.11 8.57
CA LYS A 6 12.13 -27.02 8.07
C LYS A 6 12.64 -27.24 6.64
N LEU A 7 12.67 -28.50 6.20
CA LEU A 7 13.11 -28.94 4.88
C LEU A 7 12.07 -28.67 3.77
N GLU A 8 10.81 -28.43 4.12
CA GLU A 8 9.71 -28.20 3.16
C GLU A 8 9.28 -26.74 3.04
N VAL A 9 9.99 -25.83 3.72
CA VAL A 9 9.58 -24.42 3.85
C VAL A 9 10.28 -23.57 2.79
N SER A 10 9.52 -22.76 2.06
CA SER A 10 10.09 -21.76 1.14
C SER A 10 10.96 -20.76 1.90
N LYS A 11 11.97 -20.16 1.26
CA LYS A 11 12.84 -19.15 1.87
C LYS A 11 12.03 -18.02 2.53
N ASP A 12 10.98 -17.54 1.86
CA ASP A 12 10.12 -16.48 2.41
C ASP A 12 9.30 -16.94 3.61
N GLN A 13 8.80 -18.17 3.58
CA GLN A 13 8.09 -18.75 4.71
C GLN A 13 9.02 -18.96 5.90
N ALA A 14 10.29 -19.34 5.68
CA ALA A 14 11.27 -19.47 6.74
C ALA A 14 11.59 -18.11 7.39
N LEU A 15 11.65 -17.03 6.59
CA LEU A 15 11.90 -15.67 7.08
C LEU A 15 10.71 -15.03 7.79
N THR A 16 9.48 -15.46 7.47
CA THR A 16 8.25 -14.84 7.95
C THR A 16 7.47 -15.70 8.95
N ALA A 17 7.94 -16.92 9.21
CA ALA A 17 7.33 -17.85 10.14
C ALA A 17 7.25 -17.26 11.56
N LEU A 18 6.09 -17.44 12.18
CA LEU A 18 5.88 -17.15 13.60
C LEU A 18 6.14 -18.44 14.40
N HIS A 19 7.15 -18.41 15.25
CA HIS A 19 7.46 -19.52 16.17
C HIS A 19 6.72 -19.43 17.51
N ARG A 20 6.09 -18.30 17.79
CA ARG A 20 5.21 -18.11 18.94
C ARG A 20 3.96 -17.33 18.53
N CYS A 21 2.90 -17.49 19.31
CA CYS A 21 1.74 -16.63 19.19
C CYS A 21 2.11 -15.19 19.59
N PRO A 22 1.82 -14.17 18.74
CA PRO A 22 1.93 -12.78 19.14
C PRO A 22 0.93 -12.44 20.25
N THR A 23 1.31 -11.53 21.14
CA THR A 23 0.42 -11.00 22.16
C THR A 23 -0.62 -10.06 21.54
N LEU A 24 -1.74 -9.81 22.24
CA LEU A 24 -2.75 -8.86 21.79
C LEU A 24 -2.19 -7.45 21.58
N LEU A 25 -1.21 -7.04 22.39
CA LEU A 25 -0.54 -5.74 22.23
C LEU A 25 0.27 -5.69 20.93
N GLU A 26 0.97 -6.77 20.59
CA GLU A 26 1.75 -6.84 19.34
C GLU A 26 0.83 -6.85 18.11
N VAL A 27 -0.28 -7.58 18.17
CA VAL A 27 -1.31 -7.58 17.11
C VAL A 27 -1.92 -6.19 16.95
N ALA A 28 -2.29 -5.54 18.06
CA ALA A 28 -2.81 -4.17 18.04
C ALA A 28 -1.78 -3.19 17.50
N GLY A 29 -0.52 -3.31 17.92
CA GLY A 29 0.59 -2.50 17.43
C GLY A 29 0.75 -2.59 15.92
N GLN A 30 0.72 -3.79 15.35
CA GLN A 30 0.79 -3.97 13.90
C GLN A 30 -0.43 -3.41 13.18
N THR A 31 -1.63 -3.65 13.73
CA THR A 31 -2.91 -3.26 13.10
C THR A 31 -3.07 -1.74 13.06
N TYR A 32 -2.66 -1.05 14.12
CA TYR A 32 -2.77 0.40 14.24
C TYR A 32 -1.47 1.14 13.89
N PHE A 33 -0.43 0.43 13.43
CA PHE A 33 0.76 1.07 12.91
C PHE A 33 0.38 1.95 11.70
N PRO A 34 0.73 3.24 11.67
CA PRO A 34 0.24 4.18 10.65
C PRO A 34 0.47 3.74 9.19
N ALA A 35 1.59 3.06 8.89
CA ALA A 35 1.84 2.56 7.53
C ALA A 35 1.05 1.28 7.18
N SER A 36 0.54 0.56 8.17
CA SER A 36 -0.26 -0.67 8.03
C SER A 36 -1.76 -0.35 8.01
N TYR A 37 -2.19 0.63 8.80
CA TYR A 37 -3.60 0.90 9.03
C TYR A 37 -4.38 1.32 7.77
N MET A 38 -3.83 2.21 6.92
CA MET A 38 -4.59 2.82 5.82
C MET A 38 -4.88 1.87 4.65
N VAL A 39 -4.18 0.74 4.56
CA VAL A 39 -4.17 -0.16 3.40
C VAL A 39 -4.17 -1.64 3.81
N GLY A 40 -4.39 -1.90 5.10
CA GLY A 40 -4.28 -3.21 5.72
C GLY A 40 -2.82 -3.63 5.99
N PRO A 41 -2.60 -4.68 6.78
CA PRO A 41 -1.25 -5.15 7.11
C PRO A 41 -0.50 -5.58 5.85
N GLN A 42 0.35 -4.66 5.35
CA GLN A 42 1.14 -4.84 4.13
C GLN A 42 2.28 -5.83 4.30
N PHE A 43 2.72 -6.05 5.54
CA PHE A 43 3.88 -6.87 5.86
C PHE A 43 3.53 -7.94 6.89
N PRO A 44 4.23 -9.10 6.87
CA PRO A 44 4.03 -10.17 7.83
C PRO A 44 4.31 -9.72 9.26
N MET A 45 3.57 -10.28 10.22
CA MET A 45 3.73 -9.99 11.65
C MET A 45 5.16 -10.21 12.14
N ARG A 46 5.86 -11.23 11.60
CA ARG A 46 7.26 -11.48 11.94
C ARG A 46 8.17 -10.29 11.62
N ARG A 47 7.99 -9.63 10.47
CA ARG A 47 8.76 -8.44 10.09
C ARG A 47 8.46 -7.24 10.99
N TYR A 48 7.20 -7.06 11.38
CA TYR A 48 6.82 -6.04 12.35
C TYR A 48 7.52 -6.27 13.70
N LEU A 49 7.50 -7.51 14.19
CA LEU A 49 8.19 -7.88 15.42
C LEU A 49 9.70 -7.65 15.31
N ASP A 50 10.33 -8.03 14.20
CA ASP A 50 11.76 -7.78 13.99
C ASP A 50 12.07 -6.26 13.88
N PHE A 51 11.16 -5.46 13.33
CA PHE A 51 11.26 -3.99 13.29
C PHE A 51 11.22 -3.37 14.69
N ILE A 52 10.16 -3.62 15.48
CA ILE A 52 10.02 -3.03 16.82
C ILE A 52 11.11 -3.48 17.80
N HIS A 53 11.74 -4.63 17.56
CA HIS A 53 12.87 -5.13 18.34
C HIS A 53 14.24 -4.69 17.78
N GLY A 54 14.30 -3.89 16.71
CA GLY A 54 15.55 -3.40 16.12
C GLY A 54 16.40 -4.47 15.44
N ARG A 55 15.79 -5.56 14.96
CA ARG A 55 16.46 -6.71 14.31
C ARG A 55 16.27 -6.77 12.80
N LEU A 56 15.40 -5.91 12.25
CA LEU A 56 15.05 -5.94 10.84
C LEU A 56 16.19 -5.44 9.94
N PHE A 57 16.92 -4.42 10.38
CA PHE A 57 17.99 -3.78 9.60
C PHE A 57 19.33 -3.88 10.33
N PRO A 58 20.43 -4.12 9.60
CA PRO A 58 21.77 -4.04 10.16
C PRO A 58 22.16 -2.58 10.44
N GLU A 59 23.01 -2.36 11.45
CA GLU A 59 23.60 -1.05 11.71
C GLU A 59 24.78 -0.76 10.73
N PRO A 60 25.02 0.52 10.37
CA PRO A 60 24.26 1.72 10.75
C PRO A 60 22.97 1.90 9.94
N LEU A 61 21.96 2.51 10.56
CA LEU A 61 20.70 2.80 9.89
C LEU A 61 20.87 3.88 8.80
N PRO A 62 20.21 3.73 7.63
CA PRO A 62 20.25 4.74 6.57
C PRO A 62 19.47 6.01 6.97
N ASN A 63 19.78 7.14 6.33
CA ASN A 63 18.94 8.33 6.46
C ASN A 63 17.63 8.14 5.68
N THR A 64 16.53 8.01 6.41
CA THR A 64 15.22 7.72 5.84
C THR A 64 14.36 8.98 5.62
N VAL A 65 14.71 10.12 6.21
CA VAL A 65 13.83 11.31 6.27
C VAL A 65 13.51 11.84 4.88
N VAL A 66 14.53 12.09 4.07
CA VAL A 66 14.35 12.67 2.73
C VAL A 66 13.58 11.72 1.82
N VAL A 67 13.93 10.43 1.85
CA VAL A 67 13.31 9.40 1.01
C VAL A 67 11.84 9.21 1.38
N GLY A 68 11.54 9.13 2.68
CA GLY A 68 10.18 8.99 3.18
C GLY A 68 9.29 10.19 2.83
N LEU A 69 9.82 11.42 2.97
CA LEU A 69 9.11 12.63 2.55
C LEU A 69 8.87 12.67 1.04
N GLN A 70 9.87 12.30 0.22
CA GLN A 70 9.70 12.24 -1.24
C GLN A 70 8.59 11.27 -1.65
N ARG A 71 8.55 10.08 -1.03
CA ARG A 71 7.48 9.09 -1.26
C ARG A 71 6.11 9.63 -0.84
N GLY A 72 6.00 10.22 0.35
CA GLY A 72 4.76 10.82 0.84
C GLY A 72 4.26 11.96 -0.07
N CYS A 73 5.14 12.87 -0.49
CA CYS A 73 4.82 13.95 -1.41
C CYS A 73 4.36 13.45 -2.78
N LEU A 74 4.96 12.38 -3.31
CA LEU A 74 4.50 11.76 -4.55
C LEU A 74 3.08 11.19 -4.39
N GLY A 75 2.76 10.60 -3.24
CA GLY A 75 1.40 10.17 -2.93
C GLY A 75 0.40 11.32 -2.90
N LEU A 76 0.74 12.44 -2.24
CA LEU A 76 -0.08 13.65 -2.24
C LEU A 76 -0.30 14.23 -3.65
N PHE A 77 0.72 14.17 -4.49
CA PHE A 77 0.60 14.55 -5.90
C PHE A 77 -0.44 13.70 -6.63
N PHE A 78 -0.46 12.38 -6.43
CA PHE A 78 -1.49 11.51 -7.01
C PHE A 78 -2.90 11.80 -6.46
N VAL A 79 -3.04 12.19 -5.19
CA VAL A 79 -4.33 12.66 -4.64
C VAL A 79 -4.80 13.91 -5.39
N ALA A 80 -3.92 14.89 -5.58
CA ALA A 80 -4.26 16.13 -6.30
C ALA A 80 -4.67 15.85 -7.75
N LEU A 81 -3.93 14.98 -8.45
CA LEU A 81 -4.27 14.54 -9.80
C LEU A 81 -5.63 13.84 -9.85
N TYR A 82 -5.90 12.92 -8.93
CA TYR A 82 -7.20 12.23 -8.83
C TYR A 82 -8.33 13.23 -8.60
N GLN A 83 -8.16 14.15 -7.65
CA GLN A 83 -9.17 15.14 -7.30
C GLN A 83 -9.47 16.07 -8.48
N GLY A 84 -8.44 16.52 -9.20
CA GLY A 84 -8.60 17.37 -10.39
C GLY A 84 -9.24 16.63 -11.57
N ALA A 85 -8.76 15.43 -11.88
CA ALA A 85 -9.26 14.64 -13.01
C ALA A 85 -10.70 14.14 -12.80
N SER A 86 -11.08 13.82 -11.56
CA SER A 86 -12.44 13.34 -11.23
C SER A 86 -13.53 14.41 -11.40
N LEU A 87 -13.16 15.69 -11.47
CA LEU A 87 -14.10 16.76 -11.82
C LEU A 87 -14.59 16.65 -13.27
N TRP A 88 -13.73 16.16 -14.16
CA TRP A 88 -14.00 16.02 -15.60
C TRP A 88 -14.46 14.60 -15.95
N LEU A 89 -13.86 13.59 -15.32
CA LEU A 89 -14.14 12.17 -15.54
C LEU A 89 -15.11 11.62 -14.49
N LYS A 90 -16.38 12.03 -14.61
CA LYS A 90 -17.42 11.64 -13.67
C LYS A 90 -17.80 10.18 -13.86
N GLU A 91 -17.87 9.44 -12.76
CA GLU A 91 -18.34 8.05 -12.74
C GLU A 91 -19.79 7.92 -13.24
N GLU A 92 -20.63 8.89 -12.91
CA GLU A 92 -22.02 8.97 -13.38
C GLU A 92 -22.15 9.00 -14.91
N TYR A 93 -21.13 9.49 -15.62
CA TYR A 93 -21.15 9.51 -17.08
C TYR A 93 -21.13 8.08 -17.65
N LEU A 94 -20.49 7.12 -16.98
CA LEU A 94 -20.41 5.72 -17.45
C LEU A 94 -21.77 5.02 -17.49
N VAL A 95 -22.71 5.46 -16.66
CA VAL A 95 -24.08 4.92 -16.60
C VAL A 95 -25.09 5.79 -17.37
N SER A 96 -24.63 6.87 -18.00
CA SER A 96 -25.47 7.78 -18.77
C SER A 96 -25.88 7.23 -20.13
N LEU A 97 -27.02 7.70 -20.66
CA LEU A 97 -27.44 7.42 -22.04
C LEU A 97 -26.43 8.00 -23.05
N GLN A 98 -25.82 9.15 -22.76
CA GLN A 98 -24.82 9.75 -23.66
C GLN A 98 -23.60 8.84 -23.87
N PHE A 99 -23.17 8.14 -22.81
CA PHE A 99 -22.12 7.15 -22.93
C PHE A 99 -22.56 5.93 -23.75
N GLN A 100 -23.81 5.50 -23.65
CA GLN A 100 -24.35 4.41 -24.46
C GLN A 100 -24.32 4.70 -25.96
N ASP A 101 -24.52 5.95 -26.36
CA ASP A 101 -24.52 6.37 -27.77
C ASP A 101 -23.11 6.55 -28.37
N MET A 102 -22.05 6.50 -27.55
CA MET A 102 -20.68 6.65 -28.04
C MET A 102 -20.22 5.46 -28.90
N SER A 103 -19.33 5.74 -29.85
CA SER A 103 -18.61 4.71 -30.61
C SER A 103 -17.81 3.78 -29.67
N PHE A 104 -17.62 2.52 -30.06
CA PHE A 104 -16.90 1.55 -29.24
C PHE A 104 -15.49 2.02 -28.84
N LEU A 105 -14.73 2.61 -29.78
CA LEU A 105 -13.40 3.12 -29.50
C LEU A 105 -13.42 4.25 -28.46
N SER A 106 -14.37 5.17 -28.58
CA SER A 106 -14.54 6.27 -27.62
C SER A 106 -14.89 5.75 -26.23
N LYS A 107 -15.73 4.72 -26.13
CA LYS A 107 -16.04 4.05 -24.85
C LYS A 107 -14.78 3.44 -24.23
N CYS A 108 -14.00 2.70 -25.01
CA CYS A 108 -12.75 2.08 -24.54
C CYS A 108 -11.76 3.13 -24.02
N LEU A 109 -11.58 4.25 -24.73
CA LEU A 109 -10.71 5.34 -24.30
C LEU A 109 -11.20 5.99 -23.00
N TYR A 110 -12.50 6.29 -22.92
CA TYR A 110 -13.09 6.91 -21.74
C TYR A 110 -12.96 6.00 -20.51
N VAL A 111 -13.35 4.73 -20.63
CA VAL A 111 -13.26 3.74 -19.53
C VAL A 111 -11.80 3.51 -19.13
N GLY A 112 -10.88 3.43 -20.10
CA GLY A 112 -9.45 3.29 -19.83
C GLY A 112 -8.89 4.47 -19.03
N LEU A 113 -9.23 5.69 -19.44
CA LEU A 113 -8.79 6.90 -18.76
C LEU A 113 -9.42 7.02 -17.36
N TRP A 114 -10.74 6.81 -17.26
CA TRP A 114 -11.44 6.80 -15.97
C TRP A 114 -10.85 5.74 -15.02
N GLY A 115 -10.59 4.53 -15.51
CA GLY A 115 -9.99 3.46 -14.71
C GLY A 115 -8.59 3.82 -14.23
N LYS A 116 -7.77 4.43 -15.10
CA LYS A 116 -6.43 4.90 -14.75
C LYS A 116 -6.46 5.96 -13.65
N ILE A 117 -7.36 6.94 -13.76
CA ILE A 117 -7.54 7.99 -12.75
C ILE A 117 -8.07 7.38 -11.45
N THR A 118 -9.04 6.49 -11.53
CA THR A 118 -9.61 5.80 -10.36
C THR A 118 -8.55 5.01 -9.60
N LEU A 119 -7.54 4.44 -10.28
CA LEU A 119 -6.41 3.76 -9.62
C LEU A 119 -5.48 4.72 -8.86
N TYR A 120 -5.44 6.01 -9.19
CA TYR A 120 -4.57 6.96 -8.49
C TYR A 120 -4.92 7.14 -7.01
N LYS A 121 -6.19 6.97 -6.62
CA LYS A 121 -6.58 6.96 -5.19
C LYS A 121 -5.86 5.84 -4.42
N TYR A 122 -5.73 4.67 -5.03
CA TYR A 122 -5.07 3.51 -4.42
C TYR A 122 -3.55 3.67 -4.39
N ASN A 123 -2.97 4.13 -5.50
CA ASN A 123 -1.54 4.40 -5.58
C ASN A 123 -1.10 5.49 -4.60
N ALA A 124 -1.93 6.51 -4.41
CA ALA A 124 -1.69 7.57 -3.44
C ALA A 124 -1.60 7.00 -2.01
N CYS A 125 -2.57 6.18 -1.59
CA CYS A 125 -2.53 5.54 -0.28
C CYS A 125 -1.28 4.69 -0.08
N TRP A 126 -0.89 3.91 -1.09
CA TRP A 126 0.35 3.10 -1.05
C TRP A 126 1.61 3.96 -0.90
N LEU A 127 1.74 5.05 -1.64
CA LEU A 127 2.91 5.92 -1.58
C LEU A 127 3.01 6.70 -0.26
N ILE A 128 1.87 7.15 0.28
CA ILE A 128 1.82 7.82 1.58
C ILE A 128 2.22 6.84 2.69
N THR A 129 1.65 5.64 2.69
CA THR A 129 1.98 4.60 3.68
C THR A 129 3.42 4.13 3.57
N GLU A 130 3.95 3.95 2.36
CA GLU A 130 5.37 3.68 2.12
C GLU A 130 6.25 4.79 2.72
N GLY A 131 5.90 6.07 2.48
CA GLY A 131 6.60 7.21 3.06
C GLY A 131 6.61 7.18 4.59
N ILE A 132 5.46 6.90 5.22
CA ILE A 132 5.35 6.76 6.68
C ILE A 132 6.18 5.58 7.20
N CYS A 133 6.18 4.45 6.49
CA CYS A 133 6.96 3.27 6.85
C CYS A 133 8.45 3.60 6.88
N ILE A 134 8.95 4.26 5.82
CA ILE A 134 10.35 4.69 5.71
C ILE A 134 10.70 5.68 6.83
N LEU A 135 9.84 6.68 7.10
CA LEU A 135 10.07 7.65 8.17
C LEU A 135 10.11 7.03 9.57
N SER A 136 9.46 5.88 9.76
CA SER A 136 9.40 5.19 11.06
C SER A 136 10.67 4.38 11.37
N GLY A 137 11.54 4.16 10.37
CA GLY A 137 12.78 3.37 10.50
C GLY A 137 12.82 2.17 9.58
#